data_AF-A0A9D5F3P3-F1
#
_entry.id   AF-A0A9D5F3P3-F1
#
_cell.length_a   1.000
_cell.length_b   1.000
_cell.length_c   1.000
_cell.angle_alpha   90.00
_cell.angle_beta   90.00
_cell.angle_gamma   90.00
#
_symmetry.space_group_name_H-M   'P 1'
#
loop_
_entity.id
_entity.type
_entity.pdbx_description
1 polymer ?
#
loop_
_entity_poly.entity_id
_entity_poly.type
_entity_poly.pdbx_seq_one_letter_code
_entity_poly.pdbx_strand_id
1 'polypeptide(L)' 'RKEDHQAMQSMYHFKIKVDPAFAWGVPELVREIKPEDLAIPIRNKR' A
#
# COMPACT_ATOMS: atom_id res chain seq x y z
N ARG A 1 2.47 -8.79 12.59
CA ARG A 1 1.68 -8.88 13.84
C ARG A 1 2.06 -10.20 14.52
N LYS A 2 1.74 -10.38 15.81
CA LYS A 2 2.29 -11.52 16.58
C LYS A 2 1.80 -12.89 16.08
N GLU A 3 0.66 -12.91 15.41
CA GLU A 3 -0.06 -14.13 15.01
C GLU A 3 0.58 -14.82 13.81
N ASP A 4 1.14 -14.05 12.87
CA ASP A 4 1.69 -14.54 11.61
C ASP A 4 3.05 -13.94 11.23
N HIS A 5 3.58 -13.06 12.08
CA HIS A 5 4.82 -12.31 11.86
C HIS A 5 4.81 -11.47 10.57
N GLN A 6 3.63 -11.19 9.99
CA GLN A 6 3.49 -10.31 8.83
C GLN A 6 3.79 -8.85 9.22
N ALA A 7 4.67 -8.17 8.49
CA ALA A 7 4.83 -6.73 8.64
C ALA A 7 3.60 -6.02 8.05
N MET A 8 2.80 -5.38 8.91
CA MET A 8 1.73 -4.51 8.45
C MET A 8 2.31 -3.12 8.19
N GLN A 9 2.00 -2.55 7.02
CA GLN A 9 2.57 -1.28 6.55
C GLN A 9 1.47 -0.45 5.89
N SER A 10 1.63 0.88 5.92
CA SER A 10 0.76 1.78 5.18
C SER A 10 0.88 1.52 3.68
N MET A 11 -0.25 1.49 3.00
CA MET A 11 -0.34 1.38 1.55
C MET A 11 -0.78 2.72 0.97
N TYR A 12 -0.29 3.07 -0.23
CA TYR A 12 -0.59 4.36 -0.84
C TYR A 12 -1.41 4.15 -2.10
N HIS A 13 -2.65 4.64 -2.08
CA HIS A 13 -3.42 4.80 -3.30
C HIS A 13 -2.92 6.05 -4.01
N PHE A 14 -2.39 5.86 -5.22
CA PHE A 14 -1.95 6.94 -6.08
C PHE A 14 -2.63 6.86 -7.44
N LYS A 15 -2.71 8.01 -8.10
CA LYS A 15 -3.09 8.12 -9.52
C LYS A 15 -1.84 8.47 -10.32
N ILE A 16 -1.71 7.91 -11.51
CA ILE A 16 -0.64 8.29 -12.42
C ILE A 16 -1.00 9.59 -13.14
N LYS A 17 -0.09 10.55 -13.06
CA LYS A 17 -0.06 11.74 -13.91
C LYS A 17 1.04 11.61 -14.96
N VAL A 18 0.71 11.99 -16.18
CA VAL A 18 1.69 12.10 -17.26
C VAL A 18 2.30 13.49 -17.19
N ASP A 19 3.59 13.55 -16.91
CA ASP A 19 4.37 14.79 -16.86
C ASP A 19 5.55 14.65 -17.85
N PRO A 20 5.63 15.50 -18.89
CA PRO A 20 6.72 15.45 -19.88
C PRO A 20 8.12 15.65 -19.29
N ALA A 21 8.24 16.19 -18.08
CA ALA A 21 9.53 16.35 -17.40
C ALA A 21 10.13 15.01 -16.91
N PHE A 22 9.32 13.95 -16.83
CA PHE A 22 9.75 12.64 -16.34
C PHE A 22 9.54 11.56 -17.40
N ALA A 23 10.46 10.60 -17.48
CA ALA A 23 10.37 9.46 -18.39
C ALA A 23 9.38 8.37 -17.93
N TRP A 24 8.78 8.52 -16.75
CA TRP A 24 7.82 7.60 -16.15
C TRP A 24 6.58 8.35 -15.66
N GLY A 25 5.49 7.61 -15.45
CA GLY A 25 4.28 8.17 -14.86
C GLY A 25 4.53 8.61 -13.42
N VAL A 26 4.21 9.87 -13.11
CA VAL A 26 4.41 10.42 -11.76
C VAL A 26 3.26 9.98 -10.87
N PRO A 27 3.52 9.28 -9.73
CA PRO A 27 2.49 8.93 -8.78
C PRO A 27 2.05 10.16 -7.99
N GLU A 28 0.81 10.60 -8.16
CA GLU A 28 0.17 11.61 -7.31
C GLU A 28 -0.62 10.91 -6.19
N LEU A 29 -0.30 11.24 -4.95
CA LEU A 29 -0.94 10.64 -3.77
C LEU A 29 -2.43 11.00 -3.72
N VAL A 30 -3.29 9.98 -3.72
CA VAL A 30 -4.73 10.15 -3.49
C VAL A 30 -5.03 10.00 -2.00
N ARG A 31 -4.53 8.92 -1.39
CA ARG A 31 -4.73 8.63 0.04
C ARG A 31 -3.71 7.63 0.56
N GLU A 32 -3.31 7.82 1.83
CA GLU A 32 -2.69 6.78 2.65
C GLU A 32 -3.78 5.86 3.26
N ILE A 33 -3.58 4.56 3.10
CA ILE A 33 -4.38 3.49 3.70
C ILE A 33 -3.56 2.92 4.84
N LYS A 34 -3.98 3.19 6.07
CA LYS A 34 -3.22 2.76 7.25
C LYS A 34 -3.37 1.25 7.49
N PRO A 35 -2.41 0.62 8.20
CA PRO A 35 -2.53 -0.77 8.62
C PRO A 35 -3.87 -1.14 9.28
N GLU A 36 -4.47 -0.21 10.02
CA GLU A 36 -5.74 -0.43 10.72
C GLU A 36 -6.95 -0.54 9.77
N ASP A 37 -6.84 0.03 8.57
CA ASP A 37 -7.87 -0.01 7.53
C ASP A 37 -7.78 -1.30 6.66
N LEU A 38 -6.75 -2.13 6.86
CA LEU A 38 -6.44 -3.28 6.00
C LEU A 38 -6.86 -4.61 6.63
N ALA A 39 -7.90 -5.23 6.07
CA ALA A 39 -8.40 -6.54 6.51
C ALA A 39 -7.59 -7.73 5.92
N ILE A 40 -6.29 -7.81 6.19
CA ILE A 40 -5.41 -8.88 5.68
C ILE A 40 -5.60 -10.18 6.47
N PRO A 41 -5.93 -11.32 5.84
CA PRO A 41 -6.20 -12.58 6.52
C PRO A 41 -4.92 -13.28 7.05
N ILE A 42 -5.06 -13.98 8.18
CA ILE A 42 -4.03 -14.88 8.72
C ILE A 42 -4.17 -16.25 8.07
N ARG A 43 -3.08 -16.82 7.54
CA ARG A 43 -3.10 -18.09 6.79
C ARG A 43 -2.01 -19.10 7.18
N ASN A 44 -1.33 -18.89 8.30
CA ASN A 44 -0.23 -19.75 8.77
C ASN A 44 -0.66 -20.87 9.75
N LYS A 45 -1.96 -21.02 10.03
CA LYS A 45 -2.48 -22.12 10.87
C LYS A 45 -2.63 -23.38 10.01
N ARG A 46 -2.03 -24.49 10.46
CA ARG A 46 -2.15 -25.84 9.88
C ARG A 46 -2.72 -26.78 10.92
#